data_AF-A0A5M3VQS3-F1
#
_entry.id   AF-A0A5M3VQS3-F1
#
_cell.length_a   1.000
_cell.length_b   1.000
_cell.length_c   1.000
_cell.angle_alpha   90.00
_cell.angle_beta   90.00
_cell.angle_gamma   90.00
#
_symmetry.space_group_name_H-M   'P 1'
#
loop_
_entity.id
_entity.type
_entity.pdbx_description
1 polymer ?
#
loop_
_entity_poly.entity_id
_entity_poly.type
_entity_poly.pdbx_seq_one_letter_code
_entity_poly.pdbx_strand_id
1 'polypeptide(L)'
;MTAEPLHTAGDDPAEILRALLAKWHEQFMSEYHAALDAAREVWRFKQLREVLHRWRLHAVAVSNPDFDRAEQDVRNGRREGFVSMDDAFPGWADRQ
;
A
#
# COMPACT_ATOMS: atom_id res chain seq x y z
N MET A 1 24.61 1.41 -22.86
CA MET A 1 23.40 1.20 -22.04
C MET A 1 23.57 1.98 -20.75
N THR A 2 22.94 3.15 -20.65
CA THR A 2 22.85 3.91 -19.40
C THR A 2 21.56 3.50 -18.71
N ALA A 3 21.67 2.89 -17.53
CA ALA A 3 20.51 2.64 -16.68
C ALA A 3 20.06 4.01 -16.15
N GLU A 4 18.95 4.54 -16.69
CA GLU A 4 18.30 5.69 -16.07
C GLU A 4 17.83 5.27 -14.67
N PRO A 5 18.14 6.05 -13.63
CA PRO A 5 17.60 5.79 -12.31
C PRO A 5 16.08 5.96 -12.41
N LEU A 6 15.33 4.91 -12.11
CA LEU A 6 13.90 5.00 -11.88
C LEU A 6 13.68 6.01 -10.75
N HIS A 7 13.50 7.28 -11.10
CA HIS A 7 12.94 8.25 -10.19
C HIS A 7 11.60 7.68 -9.76
N THR A 8 11.50 7.28 -8.49
CA THR A 8 10.26 6.84 -7.87
C THR A 8 9.35 8.06 -7.75
N ALA A 9 8.81 8.53 -8.87
CA ALA A 9 7.90 9.66 -8.98
C ALA A 9 6.52 9.37 -8.35
N GLY A 10 6.44 8.42 -7.42
CA GLY A 10 5.20 7.89 -6.86
C GLY A 10 5.04 8.08 -5.36
N ASP A 11 6.10 8.45 -4.64
CA ASP A 11 6.05 8.59 -3.17
C ASP A 11 5.83 10.05 -2.74
N ASP A 12 5.33 10.92 -3.65
CA ASP A 12 4.97 12.29 -3.29
C ASP A 12 3.70 12.28 -2.42
N PRO A 13 3.76 12.78 -1.16
CA PRO A 13 2.62 12.79 -0.25
C PRO A 13 1.38 13.49 -0.83
N ALA A 14 1.58 14.57 -1.62
CA ALA A 14 0.47 15.34 -2.18
C ALA A 14 -0.25 14.55 -3.29
N GLU A 15 0.49 13.84 -4.13
CA GLU A 15 -0.07 12.99 -5.18
C GLU A 15 -0.80 11.78 -4.59
N ILE A 16 -0.24 11.18 -3.53
CA ILE A 16 -0.89 10.10 -2.78
C ILE A 16 -2.20 10.59 -2.17
N LEU A 17 -2.19 11.76 -1.51
CA LEU A 17 -3.39 12.33 -0.89
C LEU A 17 -4.49 12.62 -1.93
N ARG A 18 -4.11 13.09 -3.12
CA ARG A 18 -5.06 13.37 -4.22
C ARG A 18 -5.70 12.10 -4.78
N ALA A 19 -4.94 11.00 -4.87
CA ALA A 19 -5.43 9.72 -5.38
C ALA A 19 -6.22 8.92 -4.34
N LEU A 20 -6.00 9.19 -3.05
CA LEU A 20 -6.61 8.46 -1.95
C LEU A 20 -8.07 8.90 -1.72
N LEU A 21 -8.96 7.96 -1.41
CA LEU A 21 -10.33 8.29 -1.01
C LEU A 21 -10.36 9.05 0.32
N ALA A 22 -11.34 9.97 0.46
CA ALA A 22 -11.49 10.82 1.64
C ALA A 22 -11.52 10.07 2.98
N LYS A 23 -12.12 8.87 3.01
CA LYS A 23 -12.19 8.03 4.23
C LYS A 23 -10.82 7.65 4.82
N TRP A 24 -9.77 7.66 4.00
CA TRP A 24 -8.41 7.27 4.39
C TRP A 24 -7.48 8.47 4.62
N HIS A 25 -7.93 9.70 4.34
CA HIS A 25 -7.09 10.90 4.45
C HIS A 25 -6.56 11.11 5.87
N GLU A 26 -7.42 10.98 6.90
CA GLU A 26 -6.99 11.18 8.29
C GLU A 26 -5.94 10.16 8.73
N GLN A 27 -6.14 8.89 8.36
CA GLN A 27 -5.19 7.84 8.72
C GLN A 27 -3.84 8.03 8.01
N PHE A 28 -3.86 8.38 6.72
CA PHE A 28 -2.65 8.72 5.98
C PHE A 28 -1.89 9.88 6.64
N MET A 29 -2.58 10.96 6.97
CA MET A 29 -1.95 12.13 7.61
C MET A 29 -1.37 11.79 8.99
N SER A 30 -2.05 10.96 9.78
CA SER A 30 -1.54 10.50 11.07
C SER A 30 -0.23 9.70 10.92
N GLU A 31 -0.21 8.72 10.02
CA GLU A 31 0.97 7.88 9.79
C GLU A 31 2.12 8.67 9.15
N TYR A 32 1.81 9.58 8.22
CA TYR A 32 2.78 10.47 7.59
C TYR A 32 3.44 11.38 8.63
N HIS A 33 2.68 12.05 9.49
CA HIS A 33 3.24 12.93 10.52
C HIS A 33 4.10 12.15 11.53
N ALA A 34 3.66 10.97 11.96
CA ALA A 34 4.44 10.13 12.85
C ALA A 34 5.79 9.71 12.21
N ALA A 35 5.77 9.34 10.93
CA ALA A 35 6.97 8.98 10.20
C ALA A 35 7.88 10.19 9.93
N LEU A 36 7.32 11.37 9.69
CA LEU A 36 8.06 12.62 9.51
C LEU A 36 8.75 13.05 10.81
N ASP A 37 8.06 12.95 11.94
CA ASP A 37 8.64 13.22 13.26
C ASP A 37 9.77 12.25 13.60
N ALA A 38 9.62 10.98 13.22
CA ALA A 38 10.70 9.99 13.33
C ALA A 38 11.85 10.31 12.37
N ALA A 39 11.59 10.80 11.16
CA ALA A 39 12.60 11.08 10.13
C ALA A 39 13.52 12.28 10.43
N ARG A 40 13.44 12.88 11.63
CA ARG A 40 14.44 13.84 12.12
C ARG A 40 15.85 13.24 12.20
N GLU A 41 15.95 11.91 12.33
CA GLU A 41 17.20 11.17 12.21
C GLU A 41 17.36 10.60 10.79
N VAL A 42 18.53 10.80 10.17
CA VAL A 42 18.80 10.43 8.77
C VAL A 42 18.57 8.92 8.50
N TRP A 43 18.83 8.05 9.48
CA TRP A 43 18.56 6.60 9.33
C TRP A 43 17.06 6.26 9.37
N ARG A 44 16.21 7.11 9.96
CA ARG A 44 14.75 6.93 10.01
C ARG A 44 14.05 7.46 8.76
N PHE A 45 14.76 8.18 7.88
CA PHE A 45 14.21 8.62 6.59
C PHE A 45 13.71 7.46 5.72
N LYS A 46 14.31 6.26 5.84
CA LYS A 46 13.82 5.06 5.16
C LYS A 46 12.41 4.66 5.61
N GLN A 47 12.07 4.83 6.89
CA GLN A 47 10.73 4.52 7.40
C GLN A 47 9.68 5.44 6.78
N LEU A 48 10.00 6.72 6.60
CA LEU A 48 9.12 7.65 5.90
C LEU A 48 8.86 7.21 4.46
N ARG A 49 9.91 6.78 3.74
CA ARG A 49 9.75 6.25 2.38
C ARG A 49 8.89 4.98 2.33
N GLU A 50 9.05 4.07 3.29
CA GLU A 50 8.24 2.85 3.37
C GLU A 50 6.76 3.14 3.62
N VAL A 51 6.46 4.12 4.48
CA VAL A 51 5.09 4.59 4.73
C VAL A 51 4.48 5.17 3.45
N LEU A 52 5.19 6.08 2.77
CA LEU A 52 4.72 6.68 1.52
C LEU A 52 4.48 5.63 0.43
N HIS A 53 5.40 4.67 0.28
CA HIS A 53 5.26 3.59 -0.69
C HIS A 53 4.02 2.74 -0.43
N ARG A 54 3.77 2.38 0.84
CA ARG A 54 2.59 1.62 1.25
C ARG A 54 1.30 2.36 0.92
N TRP A 55 1.24 3.66 1.24
CA TRP A 55 0.05 4.46 0.99
C TRP A 55 -0.23 4.70 -0.49
N ARG A 56 0.82 4.81 -1.31
CA ARG A 56 0.69 4.81 -2.77
C ARG A 56 0.04 3.52 -3.27
N LEU A 57 0.52 2.35 -2.82
CA LEU A 57 -0.06 1.06 -3.20
C LEU A 57 -1.52 0.95 -2.75
N HIS A 58 -1.83 1.44 -1.54
CA HIS A 58 -3.19 1.46 -1.03
C HIS A 58 -4.10 2.34 -1.90
N ALA A 59 -3.68 3.57 -2.23
CA ALA A 59 -4.43 4.47 -3.10
C ALA A 59 -4.74 3.85 -4.48
N VAL A 60 -3.77 3.16 -5.08
CA VAL A 60 -3.97 2.42 -6.34
C VAL A 60 -4.98 1.29 -6.16
N ALA A 61 -4.88 0.53 -5.08
CA ALA A 61 -5.79 -0.58 -4.81
C ALA A 61 -7.23 -0.10 -4.61
N VAL A 62 -7.45 0.90 -3.75
CA VAL A 62 -8.81 1.39 -3.45
C VAL A 62 -9.43 2.20 -4.59
N SER A 63 -8.62 2.72 -5.52
CA SER A 63 -9.12 3.35 -6.74
C SER A 63 -9.64 2.33 -7.76
N ASN A 64 -9.30 1.05 -7.60
CA ASN A 64 -9.84 -0.02 -8.44
C ASN A 64 -11.23 -0.44 -7.92
N PRO A 65 -12.32 -0.27 -8.69
CA PRO A 65 -13.66 -0.66 -8.26
C PRO A 65 -13.81 -2.16 -7.96
N ASP A 66 -12.97 -3.02 -8.56
CA ASP A 66 -12.95 -4.45 -8.27
C ASP A 66 -12.39 -4.75 -6.86
N PHE A 67 -11.58 -3.84 -6.30
CA PHE A 67 -11.03 -3.98 -4.96
C PHE A 67 -12.10 -3.83 -3.88
N ASP A 68 -12.97 -2.81 -3.99
CA ASP A 68 -14.09 -2.62 -3.06
C ASP A 68 -15.06 -3.82 -3.13
N ARG A 69 -15.29 -4.38 -4.34
CA ARG A 69 -16.10 -5.58 -4.53
C ARG A 69 -15.47 -6.81 -3.87
N ALA A 70 -14.17 -7.01 -4.06
CA ALA A 70 -13.43 -8.09 -3.41
C ALA A 70 -13.45 -7.94 -1.88
N GLU A 71 -13.27 -6.73 -1.35
CA GLU A 71 -13.36 -6.47 0.09
C GLU A 71 -14.76 -6.80 0.65
N GLN A 72 -15.82 -6.42 -0.07
CA GLN A 72 -17.19 -6.79 0.29
C GLN A 72 -17.44 -8.30 0.20
N ASP A 73 -16.92 -8.97 -0.81
CA ASP A 73 -17.07 -10.43 -0.96
C ASP A 73 -16.39 -11.17 0.19
N VAL A 74 -15.19 -10.74 0.61
CA VAL A 74 -14.52 -11.26 1.82
C VAL A 74 -15.37 -11.01 3.07
N ARG A 75 -15.85 -9.77 3.28
CA ARG A 75 -16.70 -9.43 4.45
C ARG A 75 -17.99 -10.25 4.49
N ASN A 76 -18.57 -10.55 3.33
CA ASN A 76 -19.79 -11.34 3.19
C ASN A 76 -19.53 -12.86 3.17
N GLY A 77 -18.28 -13.30 3.33
CA GLY A 77 -17.91 -14.72 3.33
C GLY A 77 -18.00 -15.39 1.96
N ARG A 78 -18.13 -14.63 0.87
CA ARG A 78 -18.14 -15.15 -0.50
C ARG A 78 -16.72 -15.50 -0.94
N ARG A 79 -16.40 -16.80 -0.90
CA ARG A 79 -15.07 -17.33 -1.26
C ARG A 79 -14.95 -17.76 -2.73
N GLU A 80 -16.03 -17.71 -3.49
CA GLU A 80 -16.13 -18.26 -4.85
C GLU A 80 -15.16 -17.60 -5.86
N GLY A 81 -14.63 -16.41 -5.56
CA GLY A 81 -13.62 -15.70 -6.35
C GLY A 81 -12.20 -15.70 -5.76
N PHE A 82 -11.97 -16.42 -4.65
CA PHE A 82 -10.69 -16.44 -3.96
C PHE A 82 -10.10 -17.85 -4.00
N VAL A 83 -8.78 -17.92 -4.23
CA VAL A 83 -8.03 -19.18 -4.16
C VAL A 83 -7.19 -19.17 -2.89
N SER A 84 -7.03 -20.34 -2.25
CA SER A 84 -6.15 -20.43 -1.07
C SER A 84 -4.70 -20.15 -1.47
N MET A 85 -3.91 -19.66 -0.52
CA MET A 85 -2.50 -19.36 -0.78
C MET A 85 -1.70 -20.63 -1.10
N ASP A 86 -2.03 -21.77 -0.48
CA ASP A 86 -1.46 -23.08 -0.82
C ASP A 86 -1.87 -23.58 -2.21
N ASP A 87 -3.09 -23.27 -2.63
CA ASP A 87 -3.60 -23.69 -3.95
C ASP A 87 -2.97 -22.86 -5.08
N ALA A 88 -2.77 -21.54 -4.86
CA ALA A 88 -2.06 -20.67 -5.80
C ALA A 88 -0.56 -20.95 -5.84
N PHE A 89 0.03 -21.27 -4.68
CA PHE A 89 1.47 -21.44 -4.52
C PHE A 89 1.73 -22.73 -3.72
N PRO A 90 1.85 -23.87 -4.43
CA PRO A 90 2.13 -25.15 -3.77
C PRO A 90 3.41 -25.10 -2.92
N GLY A 91 3.32 -25.54 -1.67
CA GLY A 91 4.44 -25.53 -0.71
C GLY A 91 4.66 -24.18 -0.01
N TRP A 92 3.67 -23.29 -0.05
CA TRP A 92 3.74 -22.01 0.67
C TRP A 92 3.75 -22.18 2.19
N ALA A 93 2.91 -23.07 2.73
CA ALA A 93 2.87 -23.38 4.16
C ALA A 93 4.23 -23.82 4.74
N ASP A 94 5.10 -24.42 3.92
CA ASP A 94 6.41 -24.93 4.34
C ASP A 94 7.51 -23.85 4.40
N ARG A 95 7.21 -22.59 4.02
CA ARG A 95 8.19 -21.48 4.01
C ARG A 95 8.13 -20.56 5.24
N GLN A 96 7.25 -20.84 6.22
CA GLN A 96 7.11 -20.03 7.44
C GLN A 96 8.16 -20.34 8.50
#